data_AF-A0AAV0RWU9-F1
#
_entry.id   AF-A0AAV0RWU9-F1
#
_cell.length_a   1.000
_cell.length_b   1.000
_cell.length_c   1.000
_cell.angle_alpha   90.00
_cell.angle_beta   90.00
_cell.angle_gamma   90.00
#
_symmetry.space_group_name_H-M   'P 1'
#
loop_
_entity.id
_entity.type
_entity.pdbx_description
1 polymer ?
#
loop_
_entity_poly.entity_id
_entity_poly.type
_entity_poly.pdbx_seq_one_letter_code
_entity_poly.pdbx_strand_id
1 'polypeptide(L)'
;MADFACSTAALAPSCSGWNPTTPGTSNSATFINVDDALASFELMVSMNPKPSISRFDQVLSYLLKMNVPHTAFSVSRSMELAGIPHNEYTLDMLIRCLCKLGSADVGFSVLGKAFKLGVQPDVVTFGTLINGLSKDGKLAEAVNLVDKIRMLGYQPEVLMYTPIINVLCKAGQANAGFELLEKIEDLGCQPDVVTYSCLIHGLCISSQENEAMMLLDEMIEKNVMPNLYTFNILVDAFCKKGNVLEAKAVVKRMIQRGLLPNNITYNSLMNGYSLRNEVDKARRVFDCMVLTGCKPNVYNYNTMIDGYCKSKRMEEAEQLFNDMLGKDVSPCTITYNILMNGYCHAGRLEDAQELLKKMCSQGLSPNLATYRTLLANLCNRGYLDKALALFEAMKSNKLKPDVPMYNFIIAGLFEAGRVNEAREMFSTLSEGDCLKPTTRTYNIVINGLCRQGLVDDAYNLFRTMEGLTCPPNCKSYNVIIHGFLQHKGPFEAGDLIQEMLSKGFTADTTTMSLLMDLTSKNQLNHPVVRKLVGDSGMACEEVRPKGLSAERNITPEAC
;
A
#
# COMPACT_ATOMS: atom_id res chain seq x y z
N MET A 1 27.51 1.28 36.41
CA MET A 1 27.62 2.16 37.60
C MET A 1 26.72 3.34 37.36
N ALA A 2 25.80 3.59 38.30
CA ALA A 2 25.09 4.84 38.61
C ALA A 2 24.32 5.53 37.44
N ASP A 3 23.05 5.92 37.52
CA ASP A 3 22.11 6.12 38.63
C ASP A 3 20.68 6.08 38.07
N PHE A 4 19.75 5.50 38.83
CA PHE A 4 18.55 6.20 39.29
C PHE A 4 17.87 5.33 40.36
N ALA A 5 18.18 5.64 41.61
CA ALA A 5 17.48 5.16 42.78
C ALA A 5 16.35 6.14 43.14
N CYS A 6 15.18 5.56 43.40
CA CYS A 6 14.25 5.84 44.49
C CYS A 6 14.02 7.30 44.94
N SER A 7 12.80 7.81 44.69
CA SER A 7 12.15 8.75 45.60
C SER A 7 10.62 8.72 45.49
N THR A 8 10.01 8.34 46.61
CA THR A 8 8.70 8.76 47.16
C THR A 8 7.40 8.31 46.51
N ALA A 9 6.83 7.27 47.15
CA ALA A 9 5.45 7.15 47.62
C ALA A 9 4.44 8.19 47.09
N ALA A 10 3.56 7.73 46.20
CA ALA A 10 2.24 8.30 46.00
C ALA A 10 1.21 7.15 45.95
N LEU A 11 0.21 7.30 46.80
CA LEU A 11 -0.95 6.44 47.09
C LEU A 11 -1.40 5.52 45.94
N ALA A 12 -1.44 4.23 46.24
CA ALA A 12 -2.08 3.19 45.43
C ALA A 12 -3.57 3.50 45.23
N PRO A 13 -4.10 3.48 43.99
CA PRO A 13 -5.50 3.16 43.78
C PRO A 13 -5.67 1.68 44.13
N SER A 14 -6.61 1.40 45.03
CA SER A 14 -6.98 0.04 45.45
C SER A 14 -7.14 -0.91 44.26
N CYS A 15 -6.21 -1.85 44.09
CA CYS A 15 -6.39 -3.03 43.24
C CYS A 15 -7.54 -3.86 43.82
N SER A 16 -8.76 -3.56 43.41
CA SER A 16 -9.93 -4.39 43.70
C SER A 16 -9.86 -5.66 42.86
N GLY A 17 -9.15 -6.66 43.40
CA GLY A 17 -9.00 -7.98 42.80
C GLY A 17 -7.79 -8.78 43.29
N TRP A 18 -6.83 -8.13 43.96
CA TRP A 18 -5.57 -8.78 44.37
C TRP A 18 -5.63 -9.23 45.83
N ASN A 19 -5.70 -10.54 46.06
CA ASN A 19 -5.60 -11.12 47.42
C ASN A 19 -4.34 -12.01 47.51
N PRO A 20 -3.33 -11.70 48.34
CA PRO A 20 -2.00 -12.32 48.24
C PRO A 20 -1.85 -13.73 48.84
N THR A 21 -2.90 -14.33 49.43
CA THR A 21 -2.72 -15.44 50.40
C THR A 21 -3.66 -16.65 50.25
N THR A 22 -4.03 -17.07 49.03
CA THR A 22 -4.72 -18.36 48.86
C THR A 22 -4.01 -19.29 47.85
N PRO A 23 -3.44 -20.43 48.33
CA PRO A 23 -3.06 -21.53 47.47
C PRO A 23 -4.32 -22.34 47.14
N GLY A 24 -4.72 -22.32 45.87
CA GLY A 24 -5.74 -23.20 45.32
C GLY A 24 -7.14 -22.59 45.21
N THR A 25 -7.36 -21.73 44.21
CA THR A 25 -8.63 -21.66 43.46
C THR A 25 -8.39 -20.95 42.13
N SER A 26 -8.96 -21.51 41.06
CA SER A 26 -8.91 -21.07 39.66
C SER A 26 -9.72 -19.79 39.40
N ASN A 27 -9.29 -18.64 39.93
CA ASN A 27 -9.85 -17.34 39.53
C ASN A 27 -8.88 -16.63 38.58
N SER A 28 -9.35 -16.33 37.38
CA SER A 28 -8.63 -15.59 36.33
C SER A 28 -8.25 -14.19 36.83
N ALA A 29 -6.96 -13.87 36.87
CA ALA A 29 -6.55 -12.47 37.02
C ALA A 29 -7.00 -11.69 35.78
N THR A 30 -7.96 -10.77 35.95
CA THR A 30 -8.40 -9.84 34.92
C THR A 30 -7.61 -8.54 35.04
N PHE A 31 -6.64 -8.35 34.16
CA PHE A 31 -5.89 -7.10 34.06
C PHE A 31 -6.75 -6.03 33.37
N ILE A 32 -6.66 -4.78 33.85
CA ILE A 32 -7.46 -3.66 33.33
C ILE A 32 -6.78 -3.01 32.13
N ASN A 33 -5.45 -2.91 32.15
CA ASN A 33 -4.63 -2.32 31.09
C ASN A 33 -3.20 -2.92 31.11
N VAL A 34 -2.34 -2.50 30.17
CA VAL A 34 -0.97 -3.01 30.03
C VAL A 34 -0.11 -2.65 31.25
N ASP A 35 -0.27 -1.46 31.81
CA ASP A 35 0.53 -0.98 32.95
C ASP A 35 0.21 -1.75 34.24
N ASP A 36 -1.06 -2.11 34.46
CA ASP A 36 -1.52 -2.96 35.56
C ASP A 36 -0.92 -4.38 35.48
N ALA A 37 -0.84 -4.92 34.27
CA ALA A 37 -0.19 -6.21 34.03
C ALA A 37 1.33 -6.17 34.30
N LEU A 38 2.00 -5.06 33.96
CA LEU A 38 3.43 -4.86 34.23
C LEU A 38 3.72 -4.63 35.71
N ALA A 39 2.92 -3.81 36.39
CA ALA A 39 3.03 -3.61 37.84
C ALA A 39 2.82 -4.92 38.61
N SER A 40 1.83 -5.72 38.19
CA SER A 40 1.62 -7.06 38.72
C SER A 40 2.82 -7.98 38.49
N PHE A 41 3.47 -7.90 37.31
CA PHE A 41 4.68 -8.66 37.03
C PHE A 41 5.86 -8.27 37.91
N GLU A 42 6.14 -6.98 38.06
CA GLU A 42 7.24 -6.49 38.90
C GLU A 42 7.04 -6.90 40.36
N LEU A 43 5.81 -6.79 40.88
CA LEU A 43 5.45 -7.28 42.20
C LEU A 43 5.73 -8.78 42.32
N MET A 44 5.27 -9.60 41.37
CA MET A 44 5.52 -11.05 41.38
C MET A 44 7.00 -11.44 41.35
N VAL A 45 7.84 -10.70 40.61
CA VAL A 45 9.30 -10.93 40.56
C VAL A 45 9.95 -10.60 41.91
N SER A 46 9.44 -9.61 42.64
CA SER A 46 9.94 -9.20 43.95
C SER A 46 9.51 -10.09 45.13
N MET A 47 8.51 -10.96 44.95
CA MET A 47 8.00 -11.85 46.00
C MET A 47 8.99 -12.97 46.35
N ASN A 48 9.04 -13.33 47.63
CA ASN A 48 9.82 -14.47 48.13
C ASN A 48 9.01 -15.27 49.16
N PRO A 49 8.61 -16.54 48.89
CA PRO A 49 8.89 -17.32 47.68
C PRO A 49 8.16 -16.79 46.44
N LYS A 50 8.74 -17.00 45.25
CA LYS A 50 8.16 -16.59 43.97
C LYS A 50 6.84 -17.33 43.68
N PRO A 51 5.86 -16.68 43.03
CA PRO A 51 4.59 -17.30 42.66
C PRO A 51 4.76 -18.36 41.57
N SER A 52 3.70 -19.14 41.31
CA SER A 52 3.71 -20.18 40.28
C SER A 52 3.92 -19.59 38.87
N ILE A 53 4.61 -20.34 38.01
CA ILE A 53 4.89 -19.96 36.61
C ILE A 53 3.60 -19.61 35.86
N SER A 54 2.49 -20.29 36.16
CA SER A 54 1.17 -20.03 35.59
C SER A 54 0.67 -18.58 35.77
N ARG A 55 1.09 -17.88 36.83
CA ARG A 55 0.73 -16.46 37.02
C ARG A 55 1.54 -15.52 36.14
N PHE A 56 2.79 -15.87 35.86
CA PHE A 56 3.61 -15.16 34.87
C PHE A 56 3.09 -15.39 33.44
N ASP A 57 2.65 -16.61 33.14
CA ASP A 57 2.04 -16.97 31.85
C ASP A 57 0.75 -16.19 31.57
N GLN A 58 -0.03 -15.85 32.61
CA GLN A 58 -1.23 -15.00 32.49
C GLN A 58 -0.89 -13.58 32.05
N VAL A 59 0.18 -12.98 32.60
CA VAL A 59 0.66 -11.65 32.18
C VAL A 59 1.09 -11.69 30.71
N LEU A 60 1.91 -12.67 30.32
CA LEU A 60 2.36 -12.81 28.93
C LEU A 60 1.19 -13.00 27.95
N SER A 61 0.20 -13.82 28.31
CA SER A 61 -1.02 -14.02 27.52
C SER A 61 -1.80 -12.73 27.33
N TYR A 62 -1.93 -11.93 28.39
CA TYR A 62 -2.61 -10.65 28.34
C TYR A 62 -1.89 -9.64 27.45
N LEU A 63 -0.57 -9.51 27.57
CA LEU A 63 0.24 -8.61 26.73
C LEU A 63 0.16 -8.98 25.24
N LEU A 64 0.09 -10.27 24.91
CA LEU A 64 -0.11 -10.74 23.54
C LEU A 64 -1.50 -10.44 22.99
N LYS A 65 -2.55 -10.53 23.82
CA LYS A 65 -3.93 -10.14 23.47
C LYS A 65 -4.04 -8.64 23.22
N MET A 66 -3.34 -7.83 24.00
CA MET A 66 -3.25 -6.37 23.82
C MET A 66 -2.34 -5.95 22.65
N ASN A 67 -1.78 -6.92 21.92
CA ASN A 67 -0.93 -6.71 20.76
C ASN A 67 0.32 -5.85 21.02
N VAL A 68 0.95 -6.03 22.18
CA VAL A 68 2.23 -5.39 22.57
C VAL A 68 3.37 -6.42 22.68
N PRO A 69 3.80 -7.04 21.56
CA PRO A 69 4.72 -8.18 21.57
C PRO A 69 6.14 -7.81 22.04
N HIS A 70 6.57 -6.56 21.86
CA HIS A 70 7.89 -6.09 22.33
C HIS A 70 7.96 -6.12 23.88
N THR A 71 6.90 -5.65 24.53
CA THR A 71 6.77 -5.65 25.99
C THR A 71 6.66 -7.07 26.54
N ALA A 72 5.92 -7.96 25.87
CA ALA A 72 5.84 -9.37 26.23
C ALA A 72 7.22 -10.05 26.17
N PHE A 73 8.01 -9.77 25.13
CA PHE A 73 9.37 -10.29 25.00
C PHE A 73 10.30 -9.78 26.12
N SER A 74 10.23 -8.48 26.46
CA SER A 74 11.03 -7.94 27.58
C SER A 74 10.66 -8.54 28.93
N VAL A 75 9.36 -8.78 29.17
CA VAL A 75 8.87 -9.44 30.38
C VAL A 75 9.40 -10.87 30.47
N SER A 76 9.38 -11.64 29.38
CA SER A 76 9.94 -12.99 29.36
C SER A 76 11.45 -13.02 29.57
N ARG A 77 12.20 -12.03 29.04
CA ARG A 77 13.64 -11.88 29.32
C ARG A 77 13.90 -11.56 30.79
N SER A 78 13.04 -10.74 31.40
CA SER A 78 13.11 -10.42 32.83
C SER A 78 12.85 -11.67 33.69
N MET A 79 11.93 -12.56 33.27
CA MET A 79 11.74 -13.86 33.94
C MET A 79 13.03 -14.68 33.94
N GLU A 80 13.77 -14.70 32.83
CA GLU A 80 15.06 -15.40 32.72
C GLU A 80 16.11 -14.84 33.68
N LEU A 81 16.26 -13.51 33.72
CA LEU A 81 17.21 -12.83 34.62
C LEU A 81 16.85 -13.02 36.09
N ALA A 82 15.55 -13.15 36.40
CA ALA A 82 15.06 -13.46 37.73
C ALA A 82 15.18 -14.96 38.09
N GLY A 83 15.70 -15.81 37.20
CA GLY A 83 15.85 -17.25 37.43
C GLY A 83 14.52 -18.02 37.46
N ILE A 84 13.47 -17.50 36.83
CA ILE A 84 12.18 -18.18 36.69
C ILE A 84 12.27 -19.10 35.47
N PRO A 85 12.03 -20.42 35.63
CA PRO A 85 12.15 -21.36 34.51
C PRO A 85 11.05 -21.15 33.47
N HIS A 86 11.39 -21.41 32.21
CA HIS A 86 10.41 -21.41 31.11
C HIS A 86 9.76 -22.80 31.03
N ASN A 87 8.44 -22.83 30.89
CA ASN A 87 7.71 -24.05 30.56
C ASN A 87 7.40 -24.10 29.05
N GLU A 88 6.75 -25.18 28.59
CA GLU A 88 6.31 -25.34 27.20
C GLU A 88 5.47 -24.15 26.70
N TYR A 89 4.53 -23.67 27.50
CA TYR A 89 3.66 -22.56 27.17
C TYR A 89 4.43 -21.23 27.03
N THR A 90 5.36 -20.92 27.94
CA THR A 90 6.19 -19.72 27.87
C THR A 90 7.05 -19.70 26.60
N LEU A 91 7.54 -20.87 26.16
CA LEU A 91 8.35 -21.00 24.94
C LEU A 91 7.52 -20.82 23.66
N ASP A 92 6.30 -21.37 23.57
CA ASP A 92 5.38 -21.09 22.44
C ASP A 92 5.01 -19.59 22.38
N MET A 93 4.75 -18.98 23.55
CA MET A 93 4.46 -17.54 23.63
C MET A 93 5.62 -16.67 23.17
N LEU A 94 6.85 -17.03 23.52
CA LEU A 94 8.05 -16.36 23.04
C LEU A 94 8.19 -16.46 21.52
N ILE A 95 8.02 -17.66 20.96
CA ILE A 95 8.05 -17.91 19.52
C ILE A 95 6.98 -17.05 18.81
N ARG A 96 5.75 -17.01 19.35
CA ARG A 96 4.67 -16.18 18.82
C ARG A 96 4.97 -14.68 18.89
N CYS A 97 5.60 -14.20 19.97
CA CYS A 97 6.04 -12.81 20.09
C CYS A 97 7.08 -12.46 19.02
N LEU A 98 8.11 -13.30 18.87
CA LEU A 98 9.20 -13.09 17.91
C LEU A 98 8.70 -13.09 16.47
N CYS A 99 7.78 -14.00 16.12
CA CYS A 99 7.13 -14.00 14.81
C CYS A 99 6.27 -12.76 14.55
N LYS A 100 5.65 -12.17 15.59
CA LYS A 100 4.93 -10.88 15.47
C LYS A 100 5.85 -9.68 15.32
N LEU A 101 7.08 -9.77 15.83
CA LEU A 101 8.09 -8.71 15.76
C LEU A 101 8.90 -8.72 14.46
N GLY A 102 8.68 -9.71 13.59
CA GLY A 102 9.44 -9.88 12.35
C GLY A 102 10.86 -10.42 12.57
N SER A 103 11.05 -11.20 13.65
CA SER A 103 12.34 -11.81 14.02
C SER A 103 12.15 -13.32 14.21
N ALA A 104 11.54 -13.99 13.24
CA ALA A 104 11.29 -15.43 13.31
C ALA A 104 12.59 -16.26 13.33
N ASP A 105 13.71 -15.70 12.87
CA ASP A 105 15.05 -16.27 12.96
C ASP A 105 15.53 -16.46 14.41
N VAL A 106 15.29 -15.47 15.27
CA VAL A 106 15.53 -15.58 16.71
C VAL A 106 14.62 -16.63 17.34
N GLY A 107 13.44 -16.88 16.74
CA GLY A 107 12.52 -17.96 17.12
C GLY A 107 13.16 -19.35 17.11
N PHE A 108 14.10 -19.62 16.18
CA PHE A 108 14.84 -20.88 16.17
C PHE A 108 15.77 -21.07 17.37
N SER A 109 16.28 -19.98 17.95
CA SER A 109 17.08 -20.06 19.18
C SER A 109 16.21 -20.51 20.37
N VAL A 110 14.96 -20.04 20.41
CA VAL A 110 13.97 -20.47 21.42
C VAL A 110 13.58 -21.93 21.20
N LEU A 111 13.40 -22.36 19.95
CA LEU A 111 13.16 -23.76 19.61
C LEU A 111 14.33 -24.67 20.02
N GLY A 112 15.57 -24.25 19.77
CA GLY A 112 16.77 -24.96 20.23
C GLY A 112 16.86 -25.06 21.75
N LYS A 113 16.40 -24.03 22.47
CA LYS A 113 16.26 -24.06 23.94
C LYS A 113 15.18 -25.05 24.38
N ALA A 114 14.06 -25.14 23.68
CA ALA A 114 13.00 -26.11 23.96
C ALA A 114 13.53 -27.55 23.89
N PHE A 115 14.26 -27.90 22.83
CA PHE A 115 14.89 -29.23 22.71
C PHE A 115 15.89 -29.52 23.83
N LYS A 116 16.74 -28.55 24.21
CA LYS A 116 17.70 -28.71 25.32
C LYS A 116 17.02 -28.94 26.67
N LEU A 117 15.84 -28.36 26.87
CA LEU A 117 15.04 -28.52 28.09
C LEU A 117 14.17 -29.79 28.06
N GLY A 118 14.23 -30.59 26.99
CA GLY A 118 13.41 -31.80 26.82
C GLY A 118 11.94 -31.52 26.49
N VAL A 119 11.59 -30.29 26.13
CA VAL A 119 10.25 -29.91 25.69
C VAL A 119 10.12 -30.26 24.21
N GLN A 120 9.17 -31.13 23.87
CA GLN A 120 8.88 -31.49 22.48
C GLN A 120 7.98 -30.43 21.85
N PRO A 121 8.42 -29.71 20.81
CA PRO A 121 7.57 -28.74 20.12
C PRO A 121 6.44 -29.44 19.37
N ASP A 122 5.26 -28.87 19.42
CA ASP A 122 4.09 -29.39 18.70
C ASP A 122 3.97 -28.80 17.28
N VAL A 123 3.01 -29.35 16.52
CA VAL A 123 2.65 -28.90 15.16
C VAL A 123 2.31 -27.40 15.14
N VAL A 124 1.70 -26.87 16.21
CA VAL A 124 1.30 -25.45 16.32
C VAL A 124 2.52 -24.54 16.46
N THR A 125 3.53 -24.95 17.24
CA THR A 125 4.79 -24.22 17.41
C THR A 125 5.52 -24.10 16.07
N PHE A 126 5.61 -25.21 15.33
CA PHE A 126 6.21 -25.22 14.00
C PHE A 126 5.40 -24.38 12.99
N GLY A 127 4.07 -24.51 12.97
CA GLY A 127 3.21 -23.69 12.11
C GLY A 127 3.33 -22.19 12.40
N THR A 128 3.52 -21.81 13.67
CA THR A 128 3.74 -20.41 14.08
C THR A 128 5.07 -19.87 13.55
N LEU A 129 6.16 -20.63 13.66
CA LEU A 129 7.47 -20.28 13.09
C LEU A 129 7.40 -20.15 11.57
N ILE A 130 6.75 -21.10 10.89
CA ILE A 130 6.57 -21.07 9.43
C ILE A 130 5.77 -19.83 9.00
N ASN A 131 4.70 -19.49 9.71
CA ASN A 131 3.92 -18.27 9.45
C ASN A 131 4.75 -16.99 9.69
N GLY A 132 5.59 -16.98 10.74
CA GLY A 132 6.55 -15.90 10.99
C GLY A 132 7.54 -15.73 9.84
N LEU A 133 8.25 -16.79 9.47
CA LEU A 133 9.21 -16.79 8.36
C LEU A 133 8.57 -16.40 7.04
N SER A 134 7.34 -16.87 6.79
CA SER A 134 6.59 -16.50 5.59
C SER A 134 6.32 -15.01 5.56
N LYS A 135 5.88 -14.40 6.68
CA LYS A 135 5.65 -12.95 6.78
C LYS A 135 6.94 -12.13 6.67
N ASP A 136 8.06 -12.68 7.14
CA ASP A 136 9.39 -12.07 7.03
C ASP A 136 9.96 -12.17 5.60
N GLY A 137 9.25 -12.82 4.67
CA GLY A 137 9.68 -13.03 3.29
C GLY A 137 10.73 -14.13 3.11
N LYS A 138 11.08 -14.86 4.17
CA LYS A 138 12.09 -15.94 4.19
C LYS A 138 11.48 -17.28 3.76
N LEU A 139 10.89 -17.31 2.56
CA LEU A 139 10.10 -18.46 2.08
C LEU A 139 10.94 -19.73 1.90
N ALA A 140 12.19 -19.61 1.47
CA ALA A 140 13.09 -20.77 1.33
C ALA A 140 13.39 -21.44 2.69
N GLU A 141 13.56 -20.64 3.74
CA GLU A 141 13.75 -21.16 5.11
C GLU A 141 12.48 -21.81 5.64
N ALA A 142 11.31 -21.25 5.33
CA ALA A 142 10.02 -21.81 5.69
C ALA A 142 9.79 -23.20 5.05
N VAL A 143 10.09 -23.37 3.75
CA VAL A 143 9.98 -24.66 3.06
C VAL A 143 10.98 -25.68 3.63
N ASN A 144 12.23 -25.27 3.86
CA ASN A 144 13.25 -26.12 4.46
C ASN A 144 12.87 -26.58 5.88
N LEU A 145 12.21 -25.71 6.65
CA LEU A 145 11.70 -26.07 7.98
C LEU A 145 10.64 -27.17 7.88
N VAL A 146 9.73 -27.11 6.92
CA VAL A 146 8.75 -28.18 6.67
C VAL A 146 9.43 -29.51 6.36
N ASP A 147 10.45 -29.50 5.51
CA ASP A 147 11.22 -30.72 5.18
C ASP A 147 11.98 -31.26 6.40
N LYS A 148 12.52 -30.39 7.26
CA LYS A 148 13.18 -30.78 8.53
C LYS A 148 12.21 -31.36 9.55
N ILE A 149 10.99 -30.85 9.65
CA ILE A 149 9.95 -31.37 10.56
C ILE A 149 9.66 -32.83 10.23
N ARG A 150 9.62 -33.18 8.94
CA ARG A 150 9.49 -34.56 8.48
C ARG A 150 10.66 -35.44 8.92
N MET A 151 11.90 -34.94 8.81
CA MET A 151 13.09 -35.66 9.27
C MET A 151 13.11 -35.89 10.79
N LEU A 152 12.43 -35.04 11.56
CA LEU A 152 12.26 -35.19 13.00
C LEU A 152 11.14 -36.18 13.39
N GLY A 153 10.46 -36.78 12.40
CA GLY A 153 9.42 -37.80 12.63
C GLY A 153 8.00 -37.25 12.81
N TYR A 154 7.80 -35.93 12.63
CA TYR A 154 6.47 -35.32 12.67
C TYR A 154 5.79 -35.43 11.29
N GLN A 155 4.47 -35.61 11.28
CA GLN A 155 3.66 -35.55 10.05
C GLN A 155 3.28 -34.09 9.78
N PRO A 156 3.72 -33.48 8.67
CA PRO A 156 3.29 -32.13 8.31
C PRO A 156 1.78 -32.09 8.06
N GLU A 157 1.11 -31.08 8.61
CA GLU A 157 -0.31 -30.81 8.35
C GLU A 157 -0.48 -29.64 7.37
N VAL A 158 -1.65 -29.54 6.74
CA VAL A 158 -2.03 -28.47 5.79
C VAL A 158 -1.80 -27.06 6.37
N LEU A 159 -1.95 -26.91 7.70
CA LEU A 159 -1.69 -25.68 8.45
C LEU A 159 -0.26 -25.15 8.27
N MET A 160 0.73 -26.03 8.03
CA MET A 160 2.13 -25.64 7.84
C MET A 160 2.40 -25.08 6.44
N TYR A 161 1.68 -25.55 5.41
CA TYR A 161 1.88 -25.11 4.04
C TYR A 161 1.06 -23.85 3.69
N THR A 162 -0.13 -23.70 4.30
CA THR A 162 -1.05 -22.60 4.01
C THR A 162 -0.42 -21.20 4.14
N PRO A 163 0.37 -20.88 5.20
CA PRO A 163 1.05 -19.58 5.31
C PRO A 163 2.05 -19.32 4.18
N ILE A 164 2.78 -20.35 3.74
CA ILE A 164 3.76 -20.26 2.66
C ILE A 164 3.04 -19.98 1.34
N ILE A 165 2.00 -20.76 1.03
CA ILE A 165 1.15 -20.59 -0.16
C ILE A 165 0.53 -19.19 -0.17
N ASN A 166 0.00 -18.71 0.96
CA ASN A 166 -0.60 -17.38 1.06
C ASN A 166 0.39 -16.26 0.71
N VAL A 167 1.63 -16.35 1.18
CA VAL A 167 2.65 -15.32 0.88
C VAL A 167 3.11 -15.42 -0.57
N LEU A 168 3.35 -16.62 -1.10
CA LEU A 168 3.68 -16.84 -2.52
C LEU A 168 2.60 -16.27 -3.45
N CYS A 169 1.33 -16.56 -3.15
CA CYS A 169 0.19 -16.07 -3.91
C CYS A 169 0.08 -14.54 -3.85
N LYS A 170 0.29 -13.93 -2.68
CA LYS A 170 0.32 -12.46 -2.54
C LYS A 170 1.49 -11.80 -3.26
N ALA A 171 2.58 -12.52 -3.46
CA ALA A 171 3.73 -12.09 -4.25
C ALA A 171 3.54 -12.30 -5.77
N GLY A 172 2.38 -12.80 -6.22
CA GLY A 172 2.11 -13.09 -7.63
C GLY A 172 2.77 -14.38 -8.15
N GLN A 173 3.36 -15.18 -7.27
CA GLN A 173 4.02 -16.46 -7.62
C GLN A 173 3.05 -17.63 -7.48
N ALA A 174 1.94 -17.58 -8.22
CA ALA A 174 0.87 -18.58 -8.14
C ALA A 174 1.38 -20.00 -8.48
N ASN A 175 2.26 -20.15 -9.49
CA ASN A 175 2.82 -21.44 -9.91
C ASN A 175 3.55 -22.18 -8.77
N ALA A 176 4.39 -21.48 -8.00
CA ALA A 176 5.06 -22.05 -6.83
C ALA A 176 4.05 -22.45 -5.73
N GLY A 177 2.91 -21.75 -5.65
CA GLY A 177 1.78 -22.15 -4.81
C GLY A 177 1.15 -23.48 -5.24
N PHE A 178 1.00 -23.70 -6.56
CA PHE A 178 0.49 -24.96 -7.11
C PHE A 178 1.46 -26.13 -6.93
N GLU A 179 2.77 -25.92 -7.09
CA GLU A 179 3.78 -26.93 -6.78
C GLU A 179 3.68 -27.39 -5.31
N LEU A 180 3.39 -26.46 -4.40
CA LEU A 180 3.13 -26.81 -2.99
C LEU A 180 1.79 -27.50 -2.79
N LEU A 181 0.76 -27.19 -3.58
CA LEU A 181 -0.52 -27.92 -3.55
C LEU A 181 -0.33 -29.38 -3.97
N GLU A 182 0.37 -29.63 -5.09
CA GLU A 182 0.71 -30.99 -5.55
C GLU A 182 1.48 -31.74 -4.46
N LYS A 183 2.46 -31.09 -3.81
CA LYS A 183 3.19 -31.68 -2.69
C LYS A 183 2.30 -32.02 -1.49
N ILE A 184 1.28 -31.20 -1.19
CA ILE A 184 0.29 -31.50 -0.12
C ILE A 184 -0.51 -32.75 -0.48
N GLU A 185 -0.94 -32.87 -1.73
CA GLU A 185 -1.74 -34.00 -2.22
C GLU A 185 -0.93 -35.30 -2.29
N ASP A 186 0.33 -35.24 -2.76
CA ASP A 186 1.27 -36.38 -2.78
C ASP A 186 1.57 -36.91 -1.38
N LEU A 187 1.52 -36.04 -0.36
CA LEU A 187 1.69 -36.40 1.04
C LEU A 187 0.41 -36.96 1.67
N GLY A 188 -0.69 -37.08 0.91
CA GLY A 188 -1.98 -37.55 1.39
C GLY A 188 -2.70 -36.56 2.32
N CYS A 189 -2.26 -35.30 2.36
CA CYS A 189 -2.93 -34.24 3.10
C CYS A 189 -4.05 -33.66 2.22
N GLN A 190 -5.24 -33.43 2.79
CA GLN A 190 -6.36 -32.84 2.03
C GLN A 190 -6.33 -31.31 2.13
N PRO A 191 -6.13 -30.57 1.02
CA PRO A 191 -6.15 -29.11 1.04
C PRO A 191 -7.49 -28.58 1.55
N ASP A 192 -7.43 -27.57 2.40
CA ASP A 192 -8.62 -26.99 3.03
C ASP A 192 -9.14 -25.74 2.27
N VAL A 193 -10.25 -25.18 2.77
CA VAL A 193 -10.87 -23.98 2.20
C VAL A 193 -9.90 -22.80 2.14
N VAL A 194 -8.99 -22.69 3.13
CA VAL A 194 -8.04 -21.58 3.21
C VAL A 194 -6.97 -21.73 2.12
N THR A 195 -6.45 -22.94 1.92
CA THR A 195 -5.46 -23.27 0.89
C THR A 195 -5.99 -22.90 -0.50
N TYR A 196 -7.17 -23.39 -0.86
CA TYR A 196 -7.82 -23.05 -2.14
C TYR A 196 -8.10 -21.55 -2.27
N SER A 197 -8.60 -20.91 -1.22
CA SER A 197 -8.89 -19.46 -1.25
C SER A 197 -7.61 -18.63 -1.47
N CYS A 198 -6.48 -19.04 -0.91
CA CYS A 198 -5.19 -18.38 -1.12
C CYS A 198 -4.70 -18.52 -2.56
N LEU A 199 -4.80 -19.72 -3.16
CA LEU A 199 -4.44 -19.97 -4.55
C LEU A 199 -5.34 -19.20 -5.53
N ILE A 200 -6.65 -19.23 -5.31
CA ILE A 200 -7.64 -18.43 -6.08
C ILE A 200 -7.27 -16.94 -6.01
N HIS A 201 -6.92 -16.43 -4.82
CA HIS A 201 -6.49 -15.04 -4.66
C HIS A 201 -5.18 -14.74 -5.41
N GLY A 202 -4.21 -15.66 -5.38
CA GLY A 202 -2.96 -15.55 -6.15
C GLY A 202 -3.20 -15.46 -7.65
N LEU A 203 -4.03 -16.36 -8.20
CA LEU A 203 -4.44 -16.32 -9.61
C LEU A 203 -5.14 -15.02 -9.99
N CYS A 204 -6.01 -14.51 -9.11
CA CYS A 204 -6.69 -13.23 -9.32
C CYS A 204 -5.69 -12.05 -9.35
N ILE A 205 -4.65 -12.06 -8.51
CA ILE A 205 -3.58 -11.04 -8.53
C ILE A 205 -2.79 -11.14 -9.85
N SER A 206 -2.48 -12.36 -10.29
CA SER A 206 -1.80 -12.64 -11.56
C SER A 206 -2.69 -12.44 -12.79
N SER A 207 -3.90 -11.88 -12.62
CA SER A 207 -4.81 -11.58 -13.73
C SER A 207 -5.26 -12.83 -14.51
N GLN A 208 -5.39 -13.98 -13.84
CA GLN A 208 -5.82 -15.27 -14.40
C GLN A 208 -7.17 -15.72 -13.80
N GLU A 209 -8.25 -14.97 -14.01
CA GLU A 209 -9.56 -15.24 -13.37
C GLU A 209 -10.24 -16.50 -13.91
N ASN A 210 -9.99 -16.87 -15.16
CA ASN A 210 -10.52 -18.11 -15.74
C ASN A 210 -9.95 -19.33 -15.03
N GLU A 211 -8.64 -19.35 -14.78
CA GLU A 211 -7.98 -20.39 -13.98
C GLU A 211 -8.50 -20.36 -12.53
N ALA A 212 -8.75 -19.17 -11.97
CA ALA A 212 -9.31 -19.05 -10.63
C ALA A 212 -10.74 -19.63 -10.53
N MET A 213 -11.54 -19.51 -11.60
CA MET A 213 -12.85 -20.15 -11.71
C MET A 213 -12.76 -21.67 -11.87
N MET A 214 -11.81 -22.17 -12.67
CA MET A 214 -11.55 -23.60 -12.78
C MET A 214 -11.13 -24.20 -11.42
N LEU A 215 -10.28 -23.50 -10.67
CA LEU A 215 -9.87 -23.93 -9.34
C LEU A 215 -11.04 -23.91 -8.33
N LEU A 216 -11.98 -22.98 -8.46
CA LEU A 216 -13.22 -23.00 -7.70
C LEU A 216 -14.08 -24.24 -8.04
N ASP A 217 -14.15 -24.62 -9.32
CA ASP A 217 -14.87 -25.82 -9.76
C ASP A 217 -14.22 -27.09 -9.20
N GLU A 218 -12.89 -27.21 -9.30
CA GLU A 218 -12.10 -28.31 -8.74
C GLU A 218 -12.30 -28.43 -7.22
N MET A 219 -12.24 -27.30 -6.50
CA MET A 219 -12.49 -27.24 -5.06
C MET A 219 -13.86 -27.84 -4.70
N ILE A 220 -14.88 -27.56 -5.51
CA ILE A 220 -16.23 -28.09 -5.32
C ILE A 220 -16.30 -29.58 -5.68
N GLU A 221 -15.65 -30.01 -6.75
CA GLU A 221 -15.58 -31.43 -7.16
C GLU A 221 -14.89 -32.30 -6.09
N LYS A 222 -13.86 -31.75 -5.42
CA LYS A 222 -13.17 -32.36 -4.29
C LYS A 222 -13.95 -32.25 -2.97
N ASN A 223 -15.22 -31.84 -3.00
CA ASN A 223 -16.11 -31.66 -1.83
C ASN A 223 -15.61 -30.64 -0.79
N VAL A 224 -14.71 -29.74 -1.16
CA VAL A 224 -14.28 -28.63 -0.30
C VAL A 224 -15.24 -27.46 -0.55
N MET A 225 -16.10 -27.14 0.42
CA MET A 225 -17.14 -26.14 0.21
C MET A 225 -16.58 -24.71 0.25
N PRO A 226 -16.71 -23.92 -0.84
CA PRO A 226 -16.27 -22.53 -0.85
C PRO A 226 -17.09 -21.70 0.14
N ASN A 227 -16.44 -20.78 0.83
CA ASN A 227 -17.09 -19.89 1.78
C ASN A 227 -17.28 -18.48 1.18
N LEU A 228 -17.87 -17.59 1.98
CA LEU A 228 -18.11 -16.19 1.60
C LEU A 228 -16.82 -15.45 1.20
N TYR A 229 -15.70 -15.78 1.84
CA TYR A 229 -14.40 -15.18 1.55
C TYR A 229 -13.89 -15.62 0.16
N THR A 230 -13.99 -16.91 -0.19
CA THR A 230 -13.62 -17.44 -1.51
C THR A 230 -14.40 -16.75 -2.63
N PHE A 231 -15.72 -16.62 -2.50
CA PHE A 231 -16.55 -15.94 -3.50
C PHE A 231 -16.24 -14.45 -3.59
N ASN A 232 -16.02 -13.76 -2.46
CA ASN A 232 -15.70 -12.34 -2.47
C ASN A 232 -14.37 -12.02 -3.15
N ILE A 233 -13.36 -12.90 -3.06
CA ILE A 233 -12.11 -12.77 -3.82
C ILE A 233 -12.40 -12.69 -5.33
N LEU A 234 -13.18 -13.65 -5.85
CA LEU A 234 -13.51 -13.71 -7.27
C LEU A 234 -14.35 -12.50 -7.71
N VAL A 235 -15.37 -12.13 -6.93
CA VAL A 235 -16.21 -10.95 -7.22
C VAL A 235 -15.36 -9.69 -7.29
N ASP A 236 -14.45 -9.49 -6.33
CA ASP A 236 -13.55 -8.34 -6.30
C ASP A 236 -12.59 -8.32 -7.50
N ALA A 237 -12.00 -9.46 -7.85
CA ALA A 237 -11.10 -9.61 -8.98
C ALA A 237 -11.78 -9.28 -10.31
N PHE A 238 -12.94 -9.89 -10.59
CA PHE A 238 -13.74 -9.61 -11.78
C PHE A 238 -14.16 -8.13 -11.84
N CYS A 239 -14.56 -7.53 -10.71
CA CYS A 239 -14.93 -6.12 -10.65
C CYS A 239 -13.76 -5.19 -10.95
N LYS A 240 -12.56 -5.46 -10.41
CA LYS A 240 -11.35 -4.66 -10.66
C LYS A 240 -10.90 -4.68 -12.12
N LYS A 241 -11.12 -5.80 -12.81
CA LYS A 241 -10.89 -5.91 -14.27
C LYS A 241 -11.99 -5.30 -15.12
N GLY A 242 -13.10 -4.87 -14.51
CA GLY A 242 -14.25 -4.33 -15.23
C GLY A 242 -15.23 -5.39 -15.74
N ASN A 243 -15.02 -6.67 -15.45
CA ASN A 243 -15.89 -7.80 -15.83
C ASN A 243 -17.04 -7.97 -14.83
N VAL A 244 -17.88 -6.93 -14.70
CA VAL A 244 -18.93 -6.88 -13.67
C VAL A 244 -20.08 -7.87 -13.95
N LEU A 245 -20.26 -8.31 -15.20
CA LEU A 245 -21.28 -9.32 -15.55
C LEU A 245 -20.91 -10.69 -15.01
N GLU A 246 -19.64 -11.06 -15.15
CA GLU A 246 -19.04 -12.26 -14.61
C GLU A 246 -19.07 -12.21 -13.07
N ALA A 247 -18.74 -11.06 -12.47
CA ALA A 247 -18.87 -10.86 -11.03
C ALA A 247 -20.31 -11.12 -10.53
N LYS A 248 -21.33 -10.66 -11.27
CA LYS A 248 -22.74 -10.95 -10.96
C LYS A 248 -23.08 -12.44 -11.09
N ALA A 249 -22.50 -13.14 -12.07
CA ALA A 249 -22.67 -14.58 -12.22
C ALA A 249 -22.08 -15.34 -11.01
N VAL A 250 -20.92 -14.91 -10.52
CA VAL A 250 -20.30 -15.44 -9.29
C VAL A 250 -21.21 -15.21 -8.08
N VAL A 251 -21.80 -14.02 -7.92
CA VAL A 251 -22.77 -13.73 -6.84
C VAL A 251 -24.03 -14.60 -6.96
N LYS A 252 -24.53 -14.84 -8.18
CA LYS A 252 -25.67 -15.75 -8.40
C LYS A 252 -25.31 -17.19 -7.96
N ARG A 253 -24.11 -17.66 -8.30
CA ARG A 253 -23.60 -18.98 -7.89
C ARG A 253 -23.46 -19.09 -6.38
N MET A 254 -23.04 -18.01 -5.72
CA MET A 254 -22.95 -17.90 -4.27
C MET A 254 -24.34 -18.04 -3.61
N ILE A 255 -25.35 -17.30 -4.11
CA ILE A 255 -26.73 -17.37 -3.60
C ILE A 255 -27.35 -18.76 -3.80
N GLN A 256 -27.12 -19.39 -4.97
CA GLN A 256 -27.60 -20.75 -5.25
C GLN A 256 -27.05 -21.79 -4.27
N ARG A 257 -25.92 -21.51 -3.62
CA ARG A 257 -25.31 -22.35 -2.58
C ARG A 257 -25.78 -22.00 -1.16
N GLY A 258 -26.77 -21.11 -1.03
CA GLY A 258 -27.30 -20.67 0.26
C GLY A 258 -26.42 -19.66 1.00
N LEU A 259 -25.39 -19.11 0.34
CA LEU A 259 -24.54 -18.06 0.91
C LEU A 259 -25.12 -16.68 0.55
N LEU A 260 -25.41 -15.87 1.58
CA LEU A 260 -25.99 -14.54 1.39
C LEU A 260 -24.89 -13.48 1.18
N PRO A 261 -25.03 -12.59 0.17
CA PRO A 261 -24.12 -11.47 -0.05
C PRO A 261 -24.00 -10.57 1.18
N ASN A 262 -22.78 -10.15 1.52
CA ASN A 262 -22.53 -9.25 2.64
C ASN A 262 -22.04 -7.87 2.16
N ASN A 263 -21.71 -6.98 3.12
CA ASN A 263 -21.17 -5.66 2.82
C ASN A 263 -19.97 -5.70 1.87
N ILE A 264 -19.09 -6.71 1.97
CA ILE A 264 -17.90 -6.86 1.12
C ILE A 264 -18.34 -7.18 -0.31
N THR A 265 -19.24 -8.14 -0.51
CA THR A 265 -19.77 -8.52 -1.83
C THR A 265 -20.38 -7.31 -2.55
N TYR A 266 -21.26 -6.59 -1.87
CA TYR A 266 -21.90 -5.40 -2.43
C TYR A 266 -20.89 -4.28 -2.70
N ASN A 267 -19.93 -4.06 -1.78
CA ASN A 267 -18.88 -3.04 -1.96
C ASN A 267 -18.04 -3.30 -3.21
N SER A 268 -17.62 -4.55 -3.45
CA SER A 268 -16.86 -4.92 -4.65
C SER A 268 -17.65 -4.68 -5.94
N LEU A 269 -18.93 -5.05 -5.98
CA LEU A 269 -19.81 -4.76 -7.13
C LEU A 269 -20.00 -3.26 -7.37
N MET A 270 -20.25 -2.49 -6.30
CA MET A 270 -20.40 -1.04 -6.38
C MET A 270 -19.11 -0.38 -6.88
N ASN A 271 -17.96 -0.78 -6.34
CA ASN A 271 -16.66 -0.28 -6.76
C ASN A 271 -16.38 -0.61 -8.23
N GLY A 272 -16.71 -1.83 -8.69
CA GLY A 272 -16.58 -2.23 -10.09
C GLY A 272 -17.36 -1.32 -11.06
N TYR A 273 -18.60 -0.96 -10.70
CA TYR A 273 -19.39 0.01 -11.49
C TYR A 273 -18.82 1.44 -11.40
N SER A 274 -18.40 1.88 -10.21
CA SER A 274 -17.80 3.22 -10.01
C SER A 274 -16.50 3.39 -10.80
N LEU A 275 -15.65 2.37 -10.90
CA LEU A 275 -14.41 2.39 -11.70
C LEU A 275 -14.66 2.58 -13.19
N ARG A 276 -15.83 2.15 -13.68
CA ARG A 276 -16.27 2.31 -15.07
C ARG A 276 -17.08 3.59 -15.30
N ASN A 277 -17.16 4.47 -14.30
CA ASN A 277 -17.98 5.67 -14.32
C ASN A 277 -19.50 5.37 -14.55
N GLU A 278 -19.94 4.16 -14.22
CA GLU A 278 -21.34 3.69 -14.35
C GLU A 278 -22.08 3.83 -13.01
N VAL A 279 -21.99 5.00 -12.37
CA VAL A 279 -22.44 5.24 -10.98
C VAL A 279 -23.95 4.98 -10.76
N ASP A 280 -24.80 5.14 -11.78
CA ASP A 280 -26.22 4.81 -11.67
C ASP A 280 -26.45 3.29 -11.46
N LYS A 281 -25.61 2.44 -12.04
CA LYS A 281 -25.66 1.00 -11.80
C LYS A 281 -25.11 0.66 -10.42
N ALA A 282 -24.07 1.36 -9.96
CA ALA A 282 -23.58 1.25 -8.58
C ALA A 282 -24.68 1.62 -7.57
N ARG A 283 -25.45 2.67 -7.84
CA ARG A 283 -26.59 3.10 -7.02
C ARG A 283 -27.66 2.02 -6.92
N ARG A 284 -28.02 1.38 -8.04
CA ARG A 284 -28.96 0.24 -8.02
C ARG A 284 -28.46 -0.92 -7.15
N VAL A 285 -27.16 -1.18 -7.14
CA VAL A 285 -26.56 -2.22 -6.27
C VAL A 285 -26.66 -1.80 -4.79
N PHE A 286 -26.41 -0.53 -4.48
CA PHE A 286 -26.58 0.03 -3.13
C PHE A 286 -28.04 -0.07 -2.65
N ASP A 287 -29.00 0.30 -3.50
CA ASP A 287 -30.43 0.19 -3.16
C ASP A 287 -30.85 -1.28 -2.97
N CYS A 288 -30.35 -2.20 -3.82
CA CYS A 288 -30.57 -3.64 -3.68
C CYS A 288 -30.02 -4.18 -2.35
N MET A 289 -28.85 -3.72 -1.92
CA MET A 289 -28.27 -4.06 -0.62
C MET A 289 -29.20 -3.66 0.54
N VAL A 290 -29.77 -2.45 0.49
CA VAL A 290 -30.73 -1.98 1.49
C VAL A 290 -32.02 -2.80 1.46
N LEU A 291 -32.57 -3.07 0.27
CA LEU A 291 -33.81 -3.83 0.08
C LEU A 291 -33.69 -5.29 0.55
N THR A 292 -32.50 -5.88 0.43
CA THR A 292 -32.21 -7.24 0.91
C THR A 292 -31.92 -7.31 2.41
N GLY A 293 -32.04 -6.19 3.13
CA GLY A 293 -31.84 -6.11 4.58
C GLY A 293 -30.37 -6.03 5.01
N CYS A 294 -29.43 -5.90 4.07
CA CYS A 294 -28.01 -5.72 4.38
C CYS A 294 -27.74 -4.24 4.69
N LYS A 295 -27.46 -3.92 5.96
CA LYS A 295 -27.25 -2.53 6.39
C LYS A 295 -25.92 -1.99 5.83
N PRO A 296 -25.93 -0.88 5.06
CA PRO A 296 -24.71 -0.25 4.56
C PRO A 296 -23.81 0.22 5.69
N ASN A 297 -22.50 -0.04 5.58
CA ASN A 297 -21.50 0.44 6.52
C ASN A 297 -20.70 1.61 5.91
N VAL A 298 -19.75 2.16 6.68
CA VAL A 298 -18.89 3.28 6.27
C VAL A 298 -18.20 3.04 4.92
N TYR A 299 -17.77 1.81 4.63
CA TYR A 299 -17.11 1.48 3.36
C TYR A 299 -18.07 1.55 2.17
N ASN A 300 -19.29 1.02 2.31
CA ASN A 300 -20.30 1.08 1.25
C ASN A 300 -20.66 2.54 0.90
N TYR A 301 -20.86 3.39 1.92
CA TYR A 301 -21.08 4.83 1.72
C TYR A 301 -19.88 5.48 1.03
N ASN A 302 -18.67 5.26 1.54
CA ASN A 302 -17.44 5.82 0.97
C ASN A 302 -17.25 5.46 -0.50
N THR A 303 -17.52 4.21 -0.89
CA THR A 303 -17.41 3.76 -2.28
C THR A 303 -18.44 4.43 -3.20
N MET A 304 -19.67 4.67 -2.73
CA MET A 304 -20.66 5.42 -3.52
C MET A 304 -20.33 6.90 -3.62
N ILE A 305 -19.95 7.54 -2.50
CA ILE A 305 -19.56 8.94 -2.45
C ILE A 305 -18.37 9.18 -3.40
N ASP A 306 -17.34 8.33 -3.35
CA ASP A 306 -16.20 8.39 -4.26
C ASP A 306 -16.61 8.20 -5.73
N GLY A 307 -17.54 7.26 -5.99
CA GLY A 307 -18.13 7.07 -7.31
C GLY A 307 -18.79 8.35 -7.85
N TYR A 308 -19.66 8.99 -7.05
CA TYR A 308 -20.31 10.25 -7.41
C TYR A 308 -19.31 11.40 -7.62
N CYS A 309 -18.30 11.53 -6.75
CA CYS A 309 -17.23 12.51 -6.90
C CYS A 309 -16.47 12.33 -8.22
N LYS A 310 -16.11 11.09 -8.58
CA LYS A 310 -15.42 10.77 -9.85
C LYS A 310 -16.29 11.03 -11.08
N SER A 311 -17.60 10.81 -10.97
CA SER A 311 -18.58 11.12 -12.02
C SER A 311 -18.97 12.60 -12.09
N LYS A 312 -18.31 13.50 -11.33
CA LYS A 312 -18.60 14.94 -11.25
C LYS A 312 -20.03 15.27 -10.79
N ARG A 313 -20.65 14.38 -10.01
CA ARG A 313 -22.01 14.52 -9.45
C ARG A 313 -21.94 14.83 -7.96
N MET A 314 -21.42 16.02 -7.62
CA MET A 314 -21.06 16.35 -6.24
C MET A 314 -22.29 16.48 -5.33
N GLU A 315 -23.40 16.97 -5.87
CA GLU A 315 -24.65 17.19 -5.14
C GLU A 315 -25.22 15.86 -4.60
N GLU A 316 -25.12 14.78 -5.37
CA GLU A 316 -25.53 13.45 -4.92
C GLU A 316 -24.57 12.84 -3.89
N ALA A 317 -23.28 13.15 -4.01
CA ALA A 317 -22.29 12.76 -2.99
C ALA A 317 -22.61 13.41 -1.64
N GLU A 318 -23.00 14.70 -1.65
CA GLU A 318 -23.43 15.43 -0.45
C GLU A 318 -24.72 14.87 0.15
N GLN A 319 -25.72 14.59 -0.69
CA GLN A 319 -26.97 13.97 -0.25
C GLN A 319 -26.71 12.64 0.45
N LEU A 320 -25.83 11.81 -0.13
CA LEU A 320 -25.50 10.51 0.43
C LEU A 320 -24.68 10.63 1.73
N PHE A 321 -23.82 11.63 1.86
CA PHE A 321 -23.13 11.94 3.11
C PHE A 321 -24.11 12.37 4.21
N ASN A 322 -25.13 13.16 3.89
CA ASN A 322 -26.17 13.54 4.84
C ASN A 322 -27.07 12.34 5.23
N ASP A 323 -27.38 11.43 4.29
CA ASP A 323 -28.07 10.17 4.58
C ASP A 323 -27.25 9.26 5.52
N MET A 324 -25.93 9.20 5.32
CA MET A 324 -25.00 8.49 6.21
C MET A 324 -25.06 9.03 7.65
N LEU A 325 -25.07 10.35 7.81
CA LEU A 325 -25.23 11.00 9.12
C LEU A 325 -26.61 10.74 9.74
N GLY A 326 -27.68 10.76 8.94
CA GLY A 326 -29.05 10.52 9.41
C GLY A 326 -29.34 9.06 9.82
N LYS A 327 -28.50 8.12 9.41
CA LYS A 327 -28.60 6.69 9.73
C LYS A 327 -27.60 6.23 10.80
N ASP A 328 -27.06 7.15 11.57
CA ASP A 328 -26.09 6.91 12.65
C ASP A 328 -24.82 6.16 12.20
N VAL A 329 -24.45 6.27 10.92
CA VAL A 329 -23.19 5.72 10.40
C VAL A 329 -22.13 6.81 10.51
N SER A 330 -21.27 6.73 11.53
CA SER A 330 -20.25 7.76 11.77
C SER A 330 -19.24 7.86 10.62
N PRO A 331 -19.07 9.04 10.00
CA PRO A 331 -17.98 9.28 9.05
C PRO A 331 -16.61 9.04 9.67
N CYS A 332 -15.66 8.60 8.85
CA CYS A 332 -14.27 8.46 9.26
C CYS A 332 -13.36 9.40 8.45
N THR A 333 -12.07 9.45 8.77
CA THR A 333 -11.07 10.23 8.03
C THR A 333 -11.09 9.97 6.52
N ILE A 334 -11.38 8.72 6.11
CA ILE A 334 -11.48 8.36 4.69
C ILE A 334 -12.69 9.05 4.03
N THR A 335 -13.85 9.06 4.68
CA THR A 335 -15.07 9.72 4.18
C THR A 335 -14.82 11.20 3.88
N TYR A 336 -14.23 11.89 4.86
CA TYR A 336 -13.89 13.30 4.74
C TYR A 336 -12.86 13.56 3.62
N ASN A 337 -11.84 12.72 3.50
CA ASN A 337 -10.84 12.83 2.43
C ASN A 337 -11.45 12.65 1.03
N ILE A 338 -12.38 11.71 0.87
CA ILE A 338 -13.08 11.50 -0.41
C ILE A 338 -13.88 12.74 -0.79
N LEU A 339 -14.69 13.28 0.13
CA LEU A 339 -15.50 14.47 -0.13
C LEU A 339 -14.65 15.72 -0.37
N MET A 340 -13.61 15.94 0.43
CA MET A 340 -12.66 17.04 0.19
C MET A 340 -12.03 16.93 -1.20
N ASN A 341 -11.62 15.73 -1.61
CA ASN A 341 -11.12 15.51 -2.96
C ASN A 341 -12.19 15.81 -4.02
N GLY A 342 -13.44 15.37 -3.80
CA GLY A 342 -14.59 15.66 -4.67
C GLY A 342 -14.85 17.14 -4.84
N TYR A 343 -14.95 17.90 -3.75
CA TYR A 343 -15.07 19.36 -3.74
C TYR A 343 -13.90 20.04 -4.47
N CYS A 344 -12.67 19.57 -4.23
CA CYS A 344 -11.50 20.05 -4.95
C CYS A 344 -11.56 19.77 -6.45
N HIS A 345 -12.12 18.65 -6.91
CA HIS A 345 -12.31 18.36 -8.33
C HIS A 345 -13.46 19.19 -8.94
N ALA A 346 -14.50 19.49 -8.17
CA ALA A 346 -15.59 20.39 -8.56
C ALA A 346 -15.19 21.89 -8.55
N GLY A 347 -14.09 22.24 -7.90
CA GLY A 347 -13.61 23.63 -7.77
C GLY A 347 -14.24 24.42 -6.62
N ARG A 348 -14.94 23.74 -5.73
CA ARG A 348 -15.60 24.30 -4.54
C ARG A 348 -14.66 24.22 -3.34
N LEU A 349 -13.60 25.03 -3.36
CA LEU A 349 -12.51 24.93 -2.37
C LEU A 349 -12.92 25.39 -0.97
N GLU A 350 -13.80 26.36 -0.89
CA GLU A 350 -14.36 26.89 0.35
C GLU A 350 -15.07 25.76 1.12
N ASP A 351 -15.88 24.95 0.43
CA ASP A 351 -16.58 23.80 1.01
C ASP A 351 -15.59 22.73 1.49
N ALA A 352 -14.50 22.49 0.75
CA ALA A 352 -13.45 21.57 1.18
C ALA A 352 -12.75 22.04 2.48
N GLN A 353 -12.53 23.34 2.64
CA GLN A 353 -11.94 23.92 3.84
C GLN A 353 -12.91 23.88 5.03
N GLU A 354 -14.19 24.16 4.81
CA GLU A 354 -15.22 24.02 5.83
C GLU A 354 -15.31 22.57 6.30
N LEU A 355 -15.24 21.62 5.36
CA LEU A 355 -15.27 20.20 5.66
C LEU A 355 -14.06 19.75 6.50
N LEU A 356 -12.87 20.31 6.26
CA LEU A 356 -11.69 20.10 7.10
C LEU A 356 -11.91 20.61 8.54
N LYS A 357 -12.51 21.79 8.70
CA LYS A 357 -12.85 22.33 10.03
C LYS A 357 -13.89 21.43 10.74
N LYS A 358 -14.90 20.97 10.01
CA LYS A 358 -15.91 20.04 10.52
C LYS A 358 -15.29 18.73 10.99
N MET A 359 -14.35 18.16 10.22
CA MET A 359 -13.60 16.97 10.60
C MET A 359 -12.88 17.17 11.95
N CYS A 360 -12.17 18.28 12.12
CA CYS A 360 -11.49 18.60 13.38
C CYS A 360 -12.47 18.77 14.55
N SER A 361 -13.62 19.42 14.33
CA SER A 361 -14.65 19.62 15.36
C SER A 361 -15.29 18.31 15.86
N GLN A 362 -15.25 17.26 15.05
CA GLN A 362 -15.74 15.92 15.40
C GLN A 362 -14.68 15.04 16.09
N GLY A 363 -13.53 15.62 16.46
CA GLY A 363 -12.44 14.90 17.11
C GLY A 363 -11.63 13.99 16.17
N LEU A 364 -11.84 14.07 14.85
CA LEU A 364 -11.04 13.37 13.86
C LEU A 364 -9.81 14.21 13.50
N SER A 365 -8.62 13.63 13.56
CA SER A 365 -7.38 14.30 13.18
C SER A 365 -7.09 14.12 11.68
N PRO A 366 -6.87 15.22 10.92
CA PRO A 366 -6.37 15.15 9.55
C PRO A 366 -5.04 14.40 9.52
N ASN A 367 -4.88 13.50 8.56
CA ASN A 367 -3.65 12.73 8.40
C ASN A 367 -2.83 13.23 7.21
N LEU A 368 -1.66 12.62 6.99
CA LEU A 368 -0.77 12.96 5.87
C LEU A 368 -1.50 12.90 4.51
N ALA A 369 -2.38 11.92 4.31
CA ALA A 369 -3.14 11.78 3.05
C ALA A 369 -4.16 12.92 2.85
N THR A 370 -4.78 13.41 3.92
CA THR A 370 -5.68 14.58 3.90
C THR A 370 -4.95 15.81 3.36
N TYR A 371 -3.83 16.17 3.99
CA TYR A 371 -3.04 17.33 3.58
C TYR A 371 -2.46 17.16 2.19
N ARG A 372 -1.99 15.96 1.83
CA ARG A 372 -1.42 15.68 0.50
C ARG A 372 -2.44 15.97 -0.61
N THR A 373 -3.68 15.54 -0.40
CA THR A 373 -4.77 15.70 -1.37
C THR A 373 -5.16 17.17 -1.52
N LEU A 374 -5.31 17.89 -0.41
CA LEU A 374 -5.65 19.32 -0.45
C LEU A 374 -4.53 20.16 -1.07
N LEU A 375 -3.26 19.91 -0.70
CA LEU A 375 -2.10 20.63 -1.24
C LEU A 375 -1.96 20.44 -2.75
N ALA A 376 -2.04 19.19 -3.23
CA ALA A 376 -1.98 18.89 -4.66
C ALA A 376 -3.03 19.68 -5.45
N ASN A 377 -4.27 19.70 -4.95
CA ASN A 377 -5.38 20.38 -5.61
C ASN A 377 -5.27 21.91 -5.57
N LEU A 378 -4.87 22.48 -4.43
CA LEU A 378 -4.68 23.94 -4.29
C LEU A 378 -3.56 24.44 -5.20
N CYS A 379 -2.42 23.74 -5.25
CA CYS A 379 -1.30 24.08 -6.13
C CYS A 379 -1.69 23.97 -7.61
N ASN A 380 -2.36 22.89 -8.03
CA ASN A 380 -2.78 22.70 -9.43
C ASN A 380 -3.79 23.74 -9.94
N ARG A 381 -4.54 24.38 -9.03
CA ARG A 381 -5.52 25.43 -9.36
C ARG A 381 -4.99 26.85 -9.16
N GLY A 382 -3.71 27.02 -8.81
CA GLY A 382 -3.09 28.33 -8.63
C GLY A 382 -3.41 29.03 -7.30
N TYR A 383 -4.11 28.38 -6.36
CA TYR A 383 -4.39 28.93 -5.02
C TYR A 383 -3.21 28.73 -4.07
N LEU A 384 -2.03 29.22 -4.47
CA LEU A 384 -0.76 28.96 -3.82
C LEU A 384 -0.69 29.46 -2.37
N ASP A 385 -1.21 30.65 -2.07
CA ASP A 385 -1.18 31.19 -0.71
C ASP A 385 -1.98 30.35 0.28
N LYS A 386 -3.15 29.85 -0.16
CA LYS A 386 -3.95 28.89 0.63
C LYS A 386 -3.18 27.58 0.83
N ALA A 387 -2.42 27.12 -0.16
CA ALA A 387 -1.60 25.91 -0.06
C ALA A 387 -0.45 26.09 0.95
N LEU A 388 0.26 27.22 0.91
CA LEU A 388 1.34 27.53 1.86
C LEU A 388 0.82 27.62 3.30
N ALA A 389 -0.31 28.32 3.51
CA ALA A 389 -0.95 28.39 4.83
C ALA A 389 -1.34 26.99 5.35
N LEU A 390 -1.87 26.13 4.48
CA LEU A 390 -2.22 24.76 4.83
C LEU A 390 -0.98 23.90 5.18
N PHE A 391 0.13 24.11 4.47
CA PHE A 391 1.40 23.43 4.73
C PHE A 391 2.01 23.81 6.08
N GLU A 392 1.94 25.09 6.45
CA GLU A 392 2.39 25.55 7.78
C GLU A 392 1.46 25.09 8.91
N ALA A 393 0.15 25.06 8.66
CA ALA A 393 -0.81 24.48 9.62
C ALA A 393 -0.53 22.98 9.86
N MET A 394 -0.15 22.24 8.82
CA MET A 394 0.24 20.84 8.94
C MET A 394 1.49 20.66 9.82
N LYS A 395 2.54 21.47 9.60
CA LYS A 395 3.75 21.44 10.44
C LYS A 395 3.44 21.77 11.90
N SER A 396 2.58 22.77 12.12
CA SER A 396 2.13 23.18 13.46
C SER A 396 1.38 22.05 14.20
N ASN A 397 0.68 21.19 13.46
CA ASN A 397 0.03 19.97 13.98
C ASN A 397 1.02 18.80 14.20
N LYS A 398 2.34 19.06 14.20
CA LYS A 398 3.41 18.07 14.40
C LYS A 398 3.44 16.94 13.36
N LEU A 399 2.79 17.12 12.22
CA LEU A 399 2.87 16.18 11.11
C LEU A 399 4.08 16.54 10.24
N LYS A 400 4.95 15.56 10.02
CA LYS A 400 6.12 15.74 9.15
C LYS A 400 5.69 15.64 7.68
N PRO A 401 5.92 16.67 6.84
CA PRO A 401 5.62 16.59 5.42
C PRO A 401 6.42 15.51 4.71
N ASP A 402 5.88 14.97 3.63
CA ASP A 402 6.58 14.01 2.78
C ASP A 402 7.13 14.68 1.50
N VAL A 403 7.98 13.95 0.76
CA VAL A 403 8.56 14.47 -0.49
C VAL A 403 7.50 14.91 -1.52
N PRO A 404 6.40 14.16 -1.76
CA PRO A 404 5.31 14.62 -2.62
C PRO A 404 4.73 16.00 -2.26
N MET A 405 4.55 16.31 -0.97
CA MET A 405 4.02 17.61 -0.55
C MET A 405 4.96 18.77 -0.91
N TYR A 406 6.26 18.62 -0.66
CA TYR A 406 7.26 19.60 -1.11
C TYR A 406 7.22 19.75 -2.63
N ASN A 407 7.12 18.64 -3.37
CA ASN A 407 7.03 18.67 -4.82
C ASN A 407 5.82 19.47 -5.33
N PHE A 408 4.64 19.36 -4.70
CA PHE A 408 3.46 20.13 -5.08
C PHE A 408 3.65 21.63 -4.86
N ILE A 409 4.23 22.02 -3.72
CA ILE A 409 4.46 23.42 -3.37
C ILE A 409 5.52 24.03 -4.28
N ILE A 410 6.65 23.35 -4.48
CA ILE A 410 7.73 23.79 -5.36
C ILE A 410 7.19 23.97 -6.79
N ALA A 411 6.43 23.01 -7.30
CA ALA A 411 5.80 23.13 -8.62
C ALA A 411 4.86 24.36 -8.67
N GLY A 412 3.98 24.51 -7.68
CA GLY A 412 3.05 25.65 -7.59
C GLY A 412 3.76 27.01 -7.50
N LEU A 413 4.88 27.10 -6.78
CA LEU A 413 5.69 28.32 -6.67
C LEU A 413 6.33 28.70 -8.02
N PHE A 414 6.82 27.71 -8.78
CA PHE A 414 7.36 27.96 -10.12
C PHE A 414 6.28 28.39 -11.12
N GLU A 415 5.09 27.79 -11.08
CA GLU A 415 3.96 28.22 -11.92
C GLU A 415 3.49 29.65 -11.58
N ALA A 416 3.60 30.06 -10.31
CA ALA A 416 3.30 31.41 -9.86
C ALA A 416 4.46 32.42 -10.04
N GLY A 417 5.62 32.00 -10.55
CA GLY A 417 6.80 32.85 -10.73
C GLY A 417 7.56 33.21 -9.44
N ARG A 418 7.23 32.60 -8.30
CA ARG A 418 7.87 32.84 -6.98
C ARG A 418 9.14 31.99 -6.82
N VAL A 419 10.13 32.24 -7.67
CA VAL A 419 11.35 31.41 -7.80
C VAL A 419 12.16 31.31 -6.51
N ASN A 420 12.32 32.41 -5.76
CA ASN A 420 13.14 32.42 -4.55
C ASN A 420 12.57 31.52 -3.46
N GLU A 421 11.26 31.56 -3.25
CA GLU A 421 10.57 30.67 -2.30
C GLU A 421 10.61 29.21 -2.76
N ALA A 422 10.54 28.95 -4.08
CA ALA A 422 10.70 27.60 -4.62
C ALA A 422 12.10 27.02 -4.30
N ARG A 423 13.14 27.87 -4.39
CA ARG A 423 14.52 27.50 -4.03
C ARG A 423 14.66 27.23 -2.53
N GLU A 424 14.10 28.08 -1.68
CA GLU A 424 14.11 27.90 -0.22
C GLU A 424 13.44 26.58 0.18
N MET A 425 12.29 26.26 -0.42
CA MET A 425 11.58 25.01 -0.19
C MET A 425 12.39 23.79 -0.65
N PHE A 426 13.14 23.91 -1.76
CA PHE A 426 14.03 22.86 -2.24
C PHE A 426 15.27 22.68 -1.35
N SER A 427 15.87 23.77 -0.86
CA SER A 427 16.98 23.72 0.10
C SER A 427 16.56 23.06 1.40
N THR A 428 15.38 23.44 1.93
CA THR A 428 14.81 22.83 3.14
C THR A 428 14.64 21.30 3.00
N LEU A 429 14.24 20.84 1.81
CA LEU A 429 14.13 19.41 1.53
C LEU A 429 15.50 18.74 1.36
N SER A 430 16.51 19.46 0.86
CA SER A 430 17.85 18.93 0.60
C SER A 430 18.72 18.85 1.86
N GLU A 431 18.53 19.78 2.79
CA GLU A 431 19.25 19.88 4.06
C GLU A 431 18.63 19.03 5.18
N GLY A 432 17.45 18.44 4.96
CA GLY A 432 16.75 17.64 5.97
C GLY A 432 17.37 16.25 6.18
N ASP A 433 17.66 15.88 7.43
CA ASP A 433 18.27 14.58 7.79
C ASP A 433 17.43 13.35 7.41
N CYS A 434 16.11 13.48 7.32
CA CYS A 434 15.18 12.34 7.15
C CYS A 434 14.60 12.19 5.75
N LEU A 435 14.57 13.25 4.94
CA LEU A 435 13.90 13.28 3.65
C LEU A 435 14.90 13.75 2.61
N LYS A 436 15.12 12.96 1.56
CA LYS A 436 15.99 13.34 0.46
C LYS A 436 15.17 13.65 -0.80
N PRO A 437 15.59 14.64 -1.60
CA PRO A 437 15.01 14.88 -2.92
C PRO A 437 15.04 13.60 -3.76
N THR A 438 13.96 13.39 -4.52
CA THR A 438 13.87 12.27 -5.48
C THR A 438 14.18 12.78 -6.88
N THR A 439 14.44 11.89 -7.84
CA THR A 439 14.57 12.25 -9.27
C THR A 439 13.39 13.09 -9.77
N ARG A 440 12.18 12.84 -9.25
CA ARG A 440 10.98 13.66 -9.57
C ARG A 440 11.10 15.09 -9.04
N THR A 441 11.61 15.27 -7.83
CA THR A 441 11.82 16.58 -7.21
C THR A 441 12.76 17.43 -8.05
N TYR A 442 13.91 16.89 -8.43
CA TYR A 442 14.86 17.59 -9.30
C TYR A 442 14.23 17.96 -10.65
N ASN A 443 13.51 17.02 -11.29
CA ASN A 443 12.85 17.31 -12.57
C ASN A 443 11.83 18.45 -12.47
N ILE A 444 11.11 18.57 -11.34
CA ILE A 444 10.18 19.70 -11.10
C ILE A 444 10.95 21.02 -11.01
N VAL A 445 12.04 21.07 -10.24
CA VAL A 445 12.84 22.29 -10.07
C VAL A 445 13.53 22.69 -11.37
N ILE A 446 14.15 21.74 -12.08
CA ILE A 446 14.81 21.97 -13.37
C ILE A 446 13.79 22.51 -14.37
N ASN A 447 12.62 21.87 -14.49
CA ASN A 447 11.56 22.35 -15.39
C ASN A 447 11.08 23.75 -15.01
N GLY A 448 10.90 24.01 -13.70
CA GLY A 448 10.51 25.32 -13.19
C GLY A 448 11.53 26.41 -13.51
N LEU A 449 12.83 26.15 -13.31
CA LEU A 449 13.91 27.07 -13.65
C LEU A 449 13.99 27.33 -15.16
N CYS A 450 13.86 26.27 -15.98
CA CYS A 450 13.83 26.40 -17.43
C CYS A 450 12.71 27.32 -17.91
N ARG A 451 11.47 27.14 -17.41
CA ARG A 451 10.33 28.00 -17.78
C ARG A 451 10.49 29.46 -17.40
N GLN A 452 11.28 29.74 -16.37
CA GLN A 452 11.59 31.10 -15.92
C GLN A 452 12.83 31.67 -16.63
N GLY A 453 13.39 30.98 -17.62
CA GLY A 453 14.57 31.40 -18.38
C GLY A 453 15.92 31.20 -17.67
N LEU A 454 15.93 30.62 -16.46
CA LEU A 454 17.13 30.39 -15.64
C LEU A 454 17.79 29.05 -16.01
N VAL A 455 18.12 28.89 -17.29
CA VAL A 455 18.59 27.60 -17.84
C VAL A 455 19.97 27.19 -17.34
N ASP A 456 20.86 28.14 -17.04
CA ASP A 456 22.17 27.86 -16.44
C ASP A 456 22.06 27.20 -15.06
N ASP A 457 21.19 27.75 -14.20
CA ASP A 457 20.93 27.18 -12.88
C ASP A 457 20.29 25.79 -12.99
N ALA A 458 19.39 25.61 -13.97
CA ALA A 458 18.77 24.33 -14.27
C ALA A 458 19.81 23.28 -14.71
N TYR A 459 20.79 23.68 -15.52
CA TYR A 459 21.87 22.80 -15.99
C TYR A 459 22.83 22.42 -14.85
N ASN A 460 23.21 23.37 -14.02
CA ASN A 460 24.03 23.09 -12.84
C ASN A 460 23.34 22.10 -11.91
N LEU A 461 22.03 22.28 -11.67
CA LEU A 461 21.24 21.37 -10.86
C LEU A 461 21.14 19.97 -11.52
N PHE A 462 20.97 19.89 -12.83
CA PHE A 462 20.99 18.62 -13.57
C PHE A 462 22.31 17.86 -13.40
N ARG A 463 23.46 18.54 -13.45
CA ARG A 463 24.78 17.93 -13.25
C ARG A 463 25.00 17.45 -11.81
N THR A 464 24.47 18.17 -10.82
CA THR A 464 24.56 17.70 -9.42
C THR A 464 23.79 16.39 -9.19
N MET A 465 22.73 16.09 -9.95
CA MET A 465 22.06 14.78 -9.87
C MET A 465 22.96 13.61 -10.26
N GLU A 466 23.93 13.80 -11.15
CA GLU A 466 24.83 12.74 -11.61
C GLU A 466 25.77 12.25 -10.49
N GLY A 467 26.08 13.11 -9.52
CA GLY A 467 26.91 12.79 -8.37
C GLY A 467 26.15 12.30 -7.14
N LEU A 468 24.81 12.25 -7.19
CA LEU A 468 23.95 11.89 -6.06
C LEU A 468 23.34 10.50 -6.22
N THR A 469 22.76 9.97 -5.14
CA THR A 469 22.06 8.65 -5.13
C THR A 469 20.81 8.59 -6.01
N CYS A 470 20.47 9.67 -6.72
CA CYS A 470 19.29 9.80 -7.57
C CYS A 470 19.70 10.25 -8.99
N PRO A 471 20.23 9.33 -9.83
CA PRO A 471 20.75 9.68 -11.14
C PRO A 471 19.65 10.23 -12.07
N PRO A 472 20.02 11.05 -13.07
CA PRO A 472 19.10 11.49 -14.11
C PRO A 472 18.48 10.31 -14.86
N ASN A 473 17.20 10.43 -15.18
CA ASN A 473 16.49 9.48 -16.03
C ASN A 473 16.07 10.14 -17.35
N CYS A 474 15.39 9.39 -18.22
CA CYS A 474 14.91 9.90 -19.51
C CYS A 474 14.10 11.20 -19.37
N LYS A 475 13.27 11.34 -18.33
CA LYS A 475 12.48 12.56 -18.08
C LYS A 475 13.36 13.74 -17.68
N SER A 476 14.43 13.51 -16.93
CA SER A 476 15.39 14.55 -16.55
C SER A 476 16.06 15.14 -17.78
N TYR A 477 16.54 14.28 -18.69
CA TYR A 477 17.14 14.69 -19.97
C TYR A 477 16.14 15.46 -20.84
N ASN A 478 14.92 14.95 -21.03
CA ASN A 478 13.92 15.63 -21.85
C ASN A 478 13.59 17.03 -21.34
N VAL A 479 13.45 17.20 -20.01
CA VAL A 479 13.15 18.50 -19.39
C VAL A 479 14.27 19.52 -19.65
N ILE A 480 15.53 19.13 -19.45
CA ILE A 480 16.65 20.06 -19.65
C ILE A 480 16.88 20.37 -21.14
N ILE A 481 16.75 19.37 -22.02
CA ILE A 481 16.84 19.56 -23.48
C ILE A 481 15.76 20.55 -23.94
N HIS A 482 14.51 20.39 -23.48
CA HIS A 482 13.43 21.31 -23.80
C HIS A 482 13.73 22.73 -23.32
N GLY A 483 14.27 22.91 -22.10
CA GLY A 483 14.68 24.22 -21.60
C GLY A 483 15.79 24.87 -22.43
N PHE A 484 16.80 24.09 -22.85
CA PHE A 484 17.88 24.57 -23.71
C PHE A 484 17.39 24.98 -25.09
N LEU A 485 16.49 24.17 -25.69
CA LEU A 485 15.87 24.47 -26.98
C LEU A 485 15.06 25.77 -26.95
N GLN A 486 14.36 26.06 -25.84
CA GLN A 486 13.54 27.26 -25.72
C GLN A 486 14.34 28.56 -25.52
N HIS A 487 15.48 28.51 -24.81
CA HIS A 487 16.15 29.73 -24.34
C HIS A 487 17.61 29.92 -24.78
N LYS A 488 18.35 28.84 -25.11
CA LYS A 488 19.77 28.92 -25.51
C LYS A 488 19.99 28.62 -26.99
N GLY A 489 19.21 27.70 -27.54
CA GLY A 489 19.25 27.36 -28.96
C GLY A 489 19.53 25.88 -29.23
N PRO A 490 19.48 25.48 -30.51
CA PRO A 490 19.54 24.08 -30.92
C PRO A 490 20.91 23.43 -30.80
N PHE A 491 21.99 24.21 -30.77
CA PHE A 491 23.36 23.68 -30.78
C PHE A 491 23.73 23.05 -29.42
N GLU A 492 23.58 23.80 -28.33
CA GLU A 492 23.85 23.35 -26.97
C GLU A 492 22.90 22.22 -26.52
N ALA A 493 21.68 22.19 -27.06
CA ALA A 493 20.76 21.08 -26.85
C ALA A 493 21.23 19.79 -27.56
N GLY A 494 21.95 19.89 -28.68
CA GLY A 494 22.46 18.77 -29.46
C GLY A 494 23.47 17.90 -28.71
N ASP A 495 24.29 18.50 -27.86
CA ASP A 495 25.26 17.78 -27.03
C ASP A 495 24.56 16.96 -25.93
N LEU A 496 23.54 17.54 -25.30
CA LEU A 496 22.72 16.86 -24.29
C LEU A 496 21.95 15.66 -24.87
N ILE A 497 21.46 15.78 -26.12
CA ILE A 497 20.78 14.69 -26.82
C ILE A 497 21.74 13.52 -27.09
N GLN A 498 22.98 13.79 -27.50
CA GLN A 498 23.98 12.74 -27.70
C GLN A 498 24.32 12.03 -26.40
N GLU A 499 24.45 12.79 -25.31
CA GLU A 499 24.69 12.21 -24.00
C GLU A 499 23.53 11.31 -23.56
N MET A 500 22.28 11.75 -23.74
CA MET A 500 21.08 10.97 -23.44
C MET A 500 21.06 9.61 -24.17
N LEU A 501 21.40 9.61 -25.46
CA LEU A 501 21.40 8.41 -26.29
C LEU A 501 22.56 7.47 -25.97
N SER A 502 23.74 8.00 -25.68
CA SER A 502 24.90 7.17 -25.30
C SER A 502 24.66 6.43 -23.97
N LYS A 503 23.81 6.97 -23.09
CA LYS A 503 23.34 6.31 -21.87
C LYS A 503 22.12 5.39 -22.07
N GLY A 504 21.64 5.22 -23.30
CA GLY A 504 20.55 4.30 -23.65
C GLY A 504 19.14 4.82 -23.36
N PHE A 505 18.94 6.13 -23.16
CA PHE A 505 17.61 6.71 -22.94
C PHE A 505 16.95 7.14 -24.26
N THR A 506 15.61 7.08 -24.30
CA THR A 506 14.80 7.45 -25.48
C THR A 506 14.22 8.86 -25.36
N ALA A 507 14.37 9.69 -26.39
CA ALA A 507 13.74 11.01 -26.48
C ALA A 507 12.21 10.89 -26.55
N ASP A 508 11.47 11.81 -25.91
CA ASP A 508 10.00 11.81 -25.99
C ASP A 508 9.48 12.38 -27.32
N THR A 509 8.19 12.19 -27.58
CA THR A 509 7.51 12.62 -28.81
C THR A 509 7.66 14.11 -29.08
N THR A 510 7.64 14.93 -28.03
CA THR A 510 7.88 16.38 -28.10
C THR A 510 9.31 16.70 -28.53
N THR A 511 10.31 16.09 -27.88
CA THR A 511 11.73 16.26 -28.21
C THR A 511 12.01 15.78 -29.64
N MET A 512 11.42 14.65 -30.05
CA MET A 512 11.54 14.12 -31.42
C MET A 512 10.86 15.04 -32.46
N SER A 513 9.67 15.57 -32.18
CA SER A 513 8.97 16.49 -33.09
C SER A 513 9.74 17.80 -33.31
N LEU A 514 10.35 18.32 -32.25
CA LEU A 514 11.19 19.53 -32.30
C LEU A 514 12.53 19.25 -32.99
N LEU A 515 13.11 18.05 -32.80
CA LEU A 515 14.29 17.62 -33.55
C LEU A 515 14.03 17.51 -35.05
N MET A 516 12.85 17.02 -35.44
CA MET A 516 12.40 16.96 -36.84
C MET A 516 12.18 18.37 -37.43
N ASP A 517 11.58 19.30 -36.68
CA ASP A 517 11.40 20.69 -37.12
C ASP A 517 12.75 21.41 -37.31
N LEU A 518 13.69 21.23 -36.38
CA LEU A 518 15.01 21.88 -36.44
C LEU A 518 15.94 21.29 -37.52
N THR A 519 15.78 20.00 -37.84
CA THR A 519 16.46 19.37 -38.99
C THR A 519 15.85 19.83 -40.31
N SER A 520 14.53 20.01 -40.39
CA SER A 520 13.86 20.55 -41.59
C SER A 520 14.27 21.99 -41.91
N LYS A 521 14.60 22.78 -40.89
CA LYS A 521 15.10 24.17 -41.01
C LYS A 521 16.61 24.27 -41.26
N ASN A 522 17.32 23.15 -41.40
CA ASN A 522 18.78 23.07 -41.59
C ASN A 522 19.62 23.72 -40.47
N GLN A 523 19.04 23.93 -39.29
CA GLN A 523 19.70 24.58 -38.14
C GLN A 523 20.46 23.60 -37.23
N LEU A 524 20.28 22.29 -37.45
CA LEU A 524 20.90 21.20 -36.70
C LEU A 524 21.58 20.24 -37.69
N ASN A 525 22.84 20.52 -38.04
CA ASN A 525 23.60 19.71 -38.99
C ASN A 525 24.58 18.76 -38.26
N HIS A 526 24.05 17.97 -37.31
CA HIS A 526 24.84 17.01 -36.53
C HIS A 526 24.67 15.58 -37.09
N PRO A 527 25.74 14.84 -37.41
CA PRO A 527 25.69 13.55 -38.12
C PRO A 527 24.87 12.45 -37.42
N VAL A 528 24.73 12.53 -36.09
CA VAL A 528 23.96 11.57 -35.29
C VAL A 528 22.44 11.80 -35.36
N VAL A 529 22.00 13.07 -35.48
CA VAL A 529 20.57 13.42 -35.60
C VAL A 529 20.02 12.94 -36.95
N ARG A 530 20.84 12.99 -38.01
CA ARG A 530 20.54 12.37 -39.31
C ARG A 530 20.30 10.86 -39.23
N LYS A 531 21.05 10.16 -38.37
CA LYS A 531 20.94 8.70 -38.22
C LYS A 531 19.65 8.31 -37.49
N LEU A 532 19.25 9.06 -36.48
CA LEU A 532 18.00 8.84 -35.72
C LEU A 532 16.73 9.15 -36.52
N VAL A 533 16.75 10.24 -37.31
CA VAL A 533 15.65 10.60 -38.22
C VAL A 533 15.57 9.61 -39.39
N GLY A 534 16.71 9.13 -39.89
CA GLY A 534 16.77 8.10 -40.92
C GLY A 534 16.23 6.73 -40.48
N ASP A 535 16.51 6.33 -39.23
CA ASP A 535 16.05 5.03 -38.69
C ASP A 535 14.55 5.03 -38.29
N SER A 536 13.93 6.21 -38.14
CA SER A 536 12.49 6.36 -37.86
C SER A 536 11.63 6.65 -39.10
N GLY A 537 12.24 6.71 -40.29
CA GLY A 537 11.63 7.20 -41.52
C GLY A 537 11.61 6.25 -42.72
N MET A 538 11.71 4.92 -42.55
CA MET A 538 11.37 3.98 -43.64
C MET A 538 9.85 3.74 -43.73
N ALA A 539 9.12 4.77 -44.17
CA ALA A 539 7.81 4.63 -44.82
C ALA A 539 7.43 5.93 -45.53
N CYS A 540 8.28 6.41 -46.45
CA CYS A 540 7.87 7.34 -47.50
C CYS A 540 8.83 7.15 -48.68
N GLU A 541 8.50 6.24 -49.59
CA GLU A 541 9.12 6.17 -50.91
C GLU A 541 8.91 7.51 -51.62
N GLU A 542 10.01 8.21 -51.91
CA GLU A 542 10.03 9.27 -52.92
C GLU A 542 9.78 8.64 -54.30
N VAL A 543 8.54 8.71 -54.77
CA VAL A 543 8.25 8.56 -56.20
C VAL A 543 8.78 9.82 -56.91
N ARG A 544 9.93 9.69 -57.58
CA ARG A 544 10.44 10.70 -58.51
C ARG A 544 9.41 10.98 -59.61
N PRO A 545 9.18 12.24 -60.01
CA PRO A 545 8.38 12.55 -61.19
C PRO A 545 9.17 12.24 -62.46
N LYS A 546 8.74 11.25 -63.23
CA LYS A 546 9.09 11.13 -64.65
C LYS A 546 8.22 12.11 -65.43
N GLY A 547 8.86 12.98 -66.21
CA GLY A 547 8.20 13.98 -67.03
C GLY A 547 7.39 13.43 -68.19
N LEU A 548 6.43 14.27 -68.61
CA LEU A 548 5.92 14.49 -69.97
C LEU A 548 5.52 13.25 -70.79
N SER A 549 4.22 13.05 -70.97
CA SER A 549 3.54 13.33 -72.27
C SER A 549 2.09 12.81 -72.31
N ALA A 550 1.27 13.58 -73.03
CA ALA A 550 0.06 13.21 -73.76
C ALA A 550 -1.24 12.85 -72.99
N GLU A 551 -2.17 13.81 -73.04
CA GLU A 551 -3.56 13.64 -73.52
C GLU A 551 -4.29 12.30 -73.27
N ARG A 552 -5.40 12.33 -72.52
CA ARG A 552 -6.77 12.24 -73.08
C ARG A 552 -7.85 12.26 -71.99
N ASN A 553 -8.90 13.00 -72.33
CA ASN A 553 -10.25 13.08 -71.77
C ASN A 553 -10.78 11.82 -71.03
N ILE A 554 -11.59 12.02 -69.97
CA ILE A 554 -13.07 11.85 -69.92
C ILE A 554 -13.53 11.91 -68.43
N THR A 555 -14.74 12.42 -68.26
CA THR A 555 -15.55 12.82 -67.09
C THR A 555 -15.89 11.76 -66.02
N PRO A 556 -16.50 12.16 -64.87
CA PRO A 556 -16.67 11.35 -63.66
C PRO A 556 -18.08 10.76 -63.46
N GLU A 557 -18.17 9.53 -62.98
CA GLU A 557 -19.37 8.92 -62.34
C GLU A 557 -18.85 7.90 -61.28
N ALA A 558 -19.09 8.11 -59.99
CA ALA A 558 -20.25 7.67 -59.19
C ALA A 558 -20.22 6.17 -58.78
N CYS A 559 -19.93 5.93 -57.50
CA CYS A 559 -20.65 5.02 -56.58
C CYS A 559 -20.21 5.30 -55.14
#